data_AF-A0A257EWH8-F1
#
_entry.id   AF-A0A257EWH8-F1
#
_cell.length_a   1.000
_cell.length_b   1.000
_cell.length_c   1.000
_cell.angle_alpha   90.00
_cell.angle_beta   90.00
_cell.angle_gamma   90.00
#
_symmetry.space_group_name_H-M   'P 1'
#
loop_
_entity.id
_entity.type
_entity.pdbx_description
1 polymer ?
#
loop_
_entity_poly.entity_id
_entity_poly.type
_entity_poly.pdbx_seq_one_letter_code
_entity_poly.pdbx_strand_id
1 'polypeptide(L)' 'MINYSSPDLNEHPPRSVRVRIGGYAHLARLLDKARAVISGKNAGYHYN' A
#
# COMPACT_ATOMS: atom_id res chain seq x y z
N MET A 1 -3.30 13.26 -8.04
CA MET A 1 -1.94 12.91 -7.55
C MET A 1 -2.10 11.92 -6.41
N ILE A 2 -1.47 10.74 -6.47
CA ILE A 2 -1.65 9.70 -5.45
C ILE A 2 -0.99 10.15 -4.13
N ASN A 3 -1.75 10.14 -3.03
CA ASN A 3 -1.20 10.41 -1.70
C ASN A 3 -0.60 9.12 -1.12
N TYR A 4 0.72 9.01 -1.13
CA TYR A 4 1.41 7.83 -0.61
C TYR A 4 1.48 7.77 0.92
N SER A 5 1.18 8.86 1.64
CA SER A 5 1.13 8.87 3.11
C SER A 5 -0.15 8.23 3.63
N SER A 6 -1.26 8.40 2.90
CA SER A 6 -2.54 7.76 3.16
C SER A 6 -3.14 7.24 1.85
N PRO A 7 -2.61 6.12 1.32
CA PRO A 7 -3.12 5.52 0.10
C PRO A 7 -4.55 5.03 0.31
N ASP A 8 -5.42 5.32 -0.66
CA ASP A 8 -6.79 4.81 -0.69
C ASP A 8 -6.86 3.63 -1.65
N LEU A 9 -6.96 2.42 -1.10
CA LEU A 9 -6.95 1.22 -1.94
C LEU A 9 -8.27 0.98 -2.67
N ASN A 10 -9.33 1.77 -2.38
CA ASN A 10 -10.59 1.69 -3.11
C ASN A 10 -10.49 2.35 -4.48
N GLU A 11 -9.63 3.36 -4.61
CA GLU A 11 -9.45 4.12 -5.85
C GLU A 11 -8.27 3.61 -6.69
N HIS A 12 -7.24 3.06 -6.03
CA HIS A 12 -6.04 2.59 -6.72
C HIS A 12 -5.43 1.35 -6.06
N PRO A 13 -4.83 0.43 -6.82
CA PRO A 13 -4.13 -0.70 -6.22
C PRO A 13 -2.89 -0.23 -5.43
N PRO A 14 -2.43 -1.02 -4.45
CA PRO A 14 -1.17 -0.73 -3.77
C PRO A 14 0.00 -0.94 -4.74
N ARG A 15 1.16 -0.34 -4.44
CA ARG A 15 2.33 -0.38 -5.32
C ARG A 15 2.70 -1.80 -5.74
N SER A 16 3.30 -1.90 -6.93
CA SER A 16 3.78 -3.16 -7.48
C SER A 16 4.83 -3.79 -6.56
N VAL A 17 4.80 -5.12 -6.48
CA VAL A 17 5.78 -5.93 -5.73
C VAL A 17 7.22 -5.71 -6.26
N ARG A 18 7.35 -5.31 -7.53
CA ARG A 18 8.63 -5.02 -8.17
C ARG A 18 9.25 -3.70 -7.71
N VAL A 19 8.48 -2.80 -7.10
CA VAL A 19 9.01 -1.55 -6.52
C VAL A 19 9.82 -1.91 -5.29
N ARG A 20 11.12 -1.58 -5.32
CA ARG A 20 12.04 -1.81 -4.22
C ARG A 20 12.27 -0.51 -3.45
N ILE A 21 12.25 -0.61 -2.14
CA ILE A 21 12.64 0.47 -1.21
C ILE A 21 13.58 -0.12 -0.17
N GLY A 22 14.70 0.55 0.06
CA GLY A 22 15.78 0.02 0.91
C GLY A 22 16.33 -1.34 0.44
N GLY A 23 16.21 -1.67 -0.85
CA GLY A 23 16.65 -2.95 -1.42
C GLY A 23 15.64 -4.10 -1.32
N TYR A 24 14.56 -3.94 -0.55
CA TYR A 24 13.55 -4.99 -0.34
C TYR A 24 12.47 -4.98 -1.43
N ALA A 25 12.23 -6.15 -2.02
CA ALA A 25 11.02 -6.38 -2.81
C ALA A 25 9.80 -6.49 -1.86
N HIS A 26 8.61 -6.11 -2.33
CA HIS A 26 7.36 -6.18 -1.57
C HIS A 26 7.18 -5.17 -0.41
N LEU A 27 8.25 -4.58 0.14
CA LEU A 27 8.16 -3.64 1.27
C LEU A 27 7.26 -2.43 0.97
N ALA A 28 7.33 -1.88 -0.24
CA ALA A 28 6.46 -0.77 -0.66
C ALA A 28 4.98 -1.14 -0.57
N ARG A 29 4.63 -2.33 -1.05
CA ARG A 29 3.25 -2.82 -1.05
C ARG A 29 2.73 -3.07 0.36
N LEU A 30 3.58 -3.58 1.26
CA LEU A 30 3.24 -3.79 2.67
C LEU A 30 2.95 -2.47 3.37
N LEU A 31 3.76 -1.44 3.14
CA LEU A 31 3.54 -0.11 3.72
C LEU A 31 2.24 0.52 3.23
N ASP A 32 1.93 0.38 1.95
CA ASP A 32 0.67 0.91 1.40
C ASP A 32 -0.54 0.21 2.05
N LYS A 33 -0.50 -1.12 2.18
CA LYS A 33 -1.56 -1.89 2.85
C LYS A 33 -1.67 -1.53 4.34
N ALA A 34 -0.55 -1.39 5.04
CA ALA A 34 -0.56 -1.00 6.46
C ALA A 34 -1.22 0.37 6.65
N ARG A 35 -0.86 1.35 5.83
CA ARG A 35 -1.43 2.71 5.89
C ARG A 35 -2.91 2.72 5.53
N ALA A 36 -3.31 1.94 4.52
CA ALA A 36 -4.70 1.80 4.13
C ALA A 36 -5.57 1.10 5.19
N VAL A 37 -5.00 0.13 5.92
CA VAL A 37 -5.68 -0.50 7.07
C VAL A 37 -5.87 0.50 8.20
N ILE A 38 -4.84 1.27 8.54
CA ILE A 38 -4.92 2.32 9.58
C ILE A 38 -5.95 3.39 9.20
N SER A 39 -6.08 3.73 7.91
CA SER A 39 -7.04 4.73 7.43
C SER A 39 -8.44 4.17 7.13
N GLY A 40 -8.67 2.87 7.29
CA GLY A 40 -9.95 2.21 6.97
C GLY A 40 -10.26 2.11 5.46
N LYS A 41 -9.28 2.38 4.59
CA LYS A 41 -9.42 2.45 3.13
C LYS A 41 -8.78 1.26 2.41
N ASN A 42 -8.93 0.09 3.01
CA ASN A 42 -8.20 -1.10 2.59
C ASN A 42 -8.83 -1.85 1.39
N ALA A 43 -10.05 -1.53 0.98
CA ALA A 43 -10.71 -2.11 -0.20
C ALA A 43 -10.66 -3.65 -0.33
N GLY A 44 -10.57 -4.37 0.80
CA GLY A 44 -10.44 -5.83 0.84
C GLY A 44 -9.02 -6.41 0.77
N TYR A 45 -7.96 -5.60 0.76
CA TYR A 45 -6.57 -6.10 0.74
C TYR A 45 -6.08 -6.55 2.13
N HIS A 46 -6.11 -7.85 2.45
CA HIS A 46 -5.63 -8.34 3.76
C HIS A 46 -4.15 -8.02 4.02
N TYR A 47 -3.81 -7.27 5.07
CA TYR A 47 -2.43 -6.94 5.43
C TYR A 47 -1.60 -8.15 5.88
N ASN A 48 -2.21 -9.05 6.66
CA ASN A 48 -1.63 -10.31 7.15
C ASN A 48 -1.81 -11.43 6.12
#